data_AF-A0A7S0HYF2-F1
#
_entry.id   AF-A0A7S0HYF2-F1
#
_cell.length_a   1.000
_cell.length_b   1.000
_cell.length_c   1.000
_cell.angle_alpha   90.00
_cell.angle_beta   90.00
_cell.angle_gamma   90.00
#
_symmetry.space_group_name_H-M   'P 1'
#
loop_
_entity.id
_entity.type
_entity.pdbx_description
1 polymer ?
#
loop_
_entity_poly.entity_id
_entity_poly.type
_entity_poly.pdbx_seq_one_letter_code
_entity_poly.pdbx_strand_id
1 'polypeptide(L)'
;IVGPAGERCYYFSLRCGTDTASVRITDLCDWWSCDLDLQALEDQKRSYADETPLDRLLQTFVDCFEETAASDAYRFELAPAEPGHSLLLCLELTEMRMEFRCVRTAEAERAIRVRDE
;
A
#
# COMPACT_ATOMS: atom_id res chain seq x y z
N ILE A 1 -5.48 -0.19 13.09
CA ILE A 1 -5.16 1.14 13.65
C ILE A 1 -6.43 1.98 13.55
N VAL A 2 -7.00 2.43 14.68
CA VAL A 2 -8.18 3.32 14.68
C VAL A 2 -7.68 4.67 15.18
N GLY A 3 -7.71 5.68 14.31
CA GLY A 3 -7.28 7.04 14.64
C GLY A 3 -8.32 7.78 15.51
N PRO A 4 -7.94 8.90 16.16
CA PRO A 4 -8.86 9.74 16.93
C PRO A 4 -10.07 10.23 16.13
N ALA A 5 -11.13 10.63 16.85
CA ALA A 5 -12.39 11.07 16.27
C ALA A 5 -12.19 12.27 15.31
N GLY A 6 -12.60 12.10 14.05
CA GLY A 6 -12.39 13.08 12.98
C GLY A 6 -11.27 12.71 12.00
N GLU A 7 -10.44 11.73 12.33
CA GLU A 7 -9.47 11.15 11.39
C GLU A 7 -10.15 10.10 10.49
N ARG A 8 -9.86 10.18 9.19
CA ARG A 8 -10.28 9.13 8.25
C ARG A 8 -9.46 7.87 8.54
N CYS A 9 -10.13 6.82 8.96
CA CYS A 9 -9.51 5.50 9.12
C CYS A 9 -9.51 4.79 7.76
N TYR A 10 -8.36 4.26 7.38
CA TYR A 10 -8.20 3.45 6.18
C TYR A 10 -7.77 2.05 6.58
N TYR A 11 -8.33 1.06 5.87
CA TYR A 11 -7.92 -0.33 5.91
C TYR A 11 -7.19 -0.61 4.60
N PHE A 12 -6.07 -1.32 4.66
CA PHE A 12 -5.38 -1.73 3.46
C PHE A 12 -4.84 -3.15 3.57
N SER A 13 -4.65 -3.78 2.42
CA SER A 13 -4.01 -5.09 2.29
C SER A 13 -2.88 -4.97 1.27
N LEU A 14 -1.70 -5.48 1.62
CA LEU A 14 -0.55 -5.63 0.74
C LEU A 14 -0.42 -7.11 0.33
N ARG A 15 -0.14 -7.36 -0.94
CA ARG A 15 0.26 -8.68 -1.43
C ARG A 15 1.45 -8.53 -2.35
N CYS A 16 2.57 -9.13 -1.95
CA CYS A 16 3.77 -9.23 -2.76
C CYS A 16 3.90 -10.64 -3.37
N GLY A 17 4.22 -10.69 -4.66
CA GLY A 17 4.70 -11.89 -5.36
C GLY A 17 6.21 -11.84 -5.56
N THR A 18 6.73 -12.67 -6.45
CA THR A 18 8.17 -12.71 -6.78
C THR A 18 8.62 -11.48 -7.59
N ASP A 19 7.71 -10.93 -8.39
CA ASP A 19 7.96 -9.89 -9.39
C ASP A 19 6.81 -8.87 -9.49
N THR A 20 5.89 -8.91 -8.54
CA THR A 20 4.68 -8.08 -8.52
C THR A 20 4.36 -7.65 -7.09
N ALA A 21 3.76 -6.48 -6.93
CA ALA A 21 3.22 -6.04 -5.65
C ALA A 21 1.87 -5.36 -5.87
N SER A 22 0.90 -5.67 -5.02
CA SER A 22 -0.47 -5.15 -5.14
C SER A 22 -0.96 -4.63 -3.79
N VAL A 23 -1.60 -3.48 -3.82
CA VAL A 23 -2.19 -2.84 -2.65
C VAL A 23 -3.66 -2.56 -2.92
N ARG A 24 -4.50 -2.83 -1.92
CA ARG A 24 -5.91 -2.40 -1.88
C ARG A 24 -6.14 -1.60 -0.63
N ILE A 25 -6.86 -0.50 -0.73
CA ILE A 25 -7.16 0.43 0.36
C ILE A 25 -8.66 0.71 0.36
N THR A 26 -9.28 0.83 1.54
CA THR A 26 -10.67 1.25 1.70
C THR A 26 -10.86 2.05 2.98
N ASP A 27 -11.76 3.03 2.95
CA ASP A 27 -12.27 3.72 4.14
C ASP A 27 -13.68 3.23 4.52
N LEU A 28 -14.07 2.05 4.02
CA LEU A 28 -15.40 1.43 4.08
C LEU A 28 -16.48 2.09 3.21
N CYS A 29 -16.22 3.28 2.66
CA CYS A 29 -17.11 3.95 1.71
C CYS A 29 -16.59 3.76 0.27
N ASP A 30 -15.29 3.92 0.10
CA ASP A 30 -14.58 3.91 -1.16
C ASP A 30 -13.43 2.93 -1.16
N TRP A 31 -12.95 2.60 -2.36
CA TRP A 31 -11.87 1.66 -2.57
C TRP A 31 -10.86 2.19 -3.56
N TRP A 32 -9.59 1.91 -3.29
CA TRP A 32 -8.47 2.27 -4.13
C TRP A 32 -7.57 1.05 -4.30
N SER A 33 -6.94 0.93 -5.47
CA SER A 33 -5.93 -0.11 -5.69
C SER A 33 -4.75 0.38 -6.52
N CYS A 34 -3.63 -0.31 -6.37
CA CYS A 34 -2.42 -0.15 -7.16
C CYS A 34 -1.81 -1.53 -7.38
N ASP A 35 -1.40 -1.80 -8.61
CA ASP A 35 -0.64 -3.00 -8.97
C ASP A 35 0.67 -2.52 -9.61
N LEU A 36 1.79 -2.95 -9.04
CA LEU A 36 3.14 -2.72 -9.52
C LEU A 36 3.67 -3.99 -10.16
N ASP A 37 4.19 -3.85 -11.37
CA ASP A 37 4.94 -4.91 -12.06
C ASP A 37 6.44 -4.82 -11.77
N LEU A 38 7.20 -5.79 -12.29
CA LEU A 38 8.64 -5.89 -12.10
C LEU A 38 9.37 -4.60 -12.51
N GLN A 39 8.94 -3.98 -13.62
CA GLN A 39 9.59 -2.78 -14.12
C GLN A 39 9.38 -1.60 -13.16
N ALA A 40 8.15 -1.39 -12.70
CA ALA A 40 7.83 -0.34 -11.75
C ALA A 40 8.58 -0.52 -10.42
N LEU A 41 8.71 -1.76 -9.94
CA LEU A 41 9.44 -2.09 -8.73
C LEU A 41 10.94 -1.81 -8.85
N GLU A 42 11.56 -2.23 -9.94
CA GLU A 42 12.99 -1.98 -10.21
C GLU A 42 13.29 -0.48 -10.41
N ASP A 43 12.37 0.27 -11.02
CA ASP A 43 12.52 1.73 -11.17
C ASP A 43 12.42 2.46 -9.83
N GLN A 44 11.55 2.00 -8.91
CA GLN A 44 11.53 2.51 -7.53
C GLN A 44 12.85 2.19 -6.82
N LYS A 45 13.30 0.93 -6.86
CA LYS A 45 14.57 0.50 -6.25
C LYS A 45 15.76 1.33 -6.73
N ARG A 46 15.85 1.58 -8.05
CA ARG A 46 16.90 2.41 -8.65
C ARG A 46 16.85 3.85 -8.17
N SER A 47 15.66 4.40 -7.93
CA SER A 47 15.49 5.79 -7.46
C SER A 47 16.08 6.02 -6.06
N TYR A 48 16.14 4.97 -5.23
CA TYR A 48 16.72 5.00 -3.89
C TYR A 48 18.14 4.43 -3.83
N ALA A 49 18.73 4.08 -4.98
CA ALA A 49 20.05 3.45 -5.07
C ALA A 49 20.19 2.18 -4.21
N ASP A 50 19.10 1.45 -4.00
CA ASP A 50 19.09 0.22 -3.21
C ASP A 50 19.64 -0.94 -4.06
N GLU A 51 20.57 -1.73 -3.51
CA GLU A 51 21.17 -2.89 -4.17
C GLU A 51 20.47 -4.21 -3.77
N THR A 52 19.62 -4.20 -2.73
CA THR A 52 18.94 -5.36 -2.15
C THR A 52 18.13 -6.12 -3.20
N PRO A 53 18.28 -7.45 -3.33
CA PRO A 53 17.47 -8.24 -4.26
C PRO A 53 15.97 -7.97 -4.10
N LEU A 54 15.25 -7.81 -5.22
CA LEU A 54 13.85 -7.37 -5.18
C LEU A 54 12.96 -8.32 -4.37
N ASP A 55 13.17 -9.63 -4.48
CA ASP A 55 12.46 -10.64 -3.71
C ASP A 55 12.64 -10.47 -2.20
N ARG A 56 13.86 -10.12 -1.75
CA ARG A 56 14.17 -9.85 -0.34
C ARG A 56 13.51 -8.57 0.16
N LEU A 57 13.50 -7.56 -0.70
CA LEU A 57 12.85 -6.30 -0.40
C LEU A 57 11.33 -6.48 -0.28
N LEU A 58 10.70 -7.16 -1.23
CA LEU A 58 9.27 -7.47 -1.21
C LEU A 58 8.88 -8.32 0.01
N GLN A 59 9.72 -9.28 0.39
CA GLN A 59 9.53 -10.06 1.61
C GLN A 59 9.59 -9.17 2.85
N THR A 60 10.57 -8.26 2.93
CA THR A 60 10.70 -7.30 4.05
C THR A 60 9.45 -6.45 4.20
N PHE A 61 8.84 -6.00 3.10
CA PHE A 61 7.60 -5.24 3.16
C PHE A 61 6.42 -6.04 3.67
N VAL A 62 6.33 -7.34 3.34
CA VAL A 62 5.31 -8.23 3.92
C VAL A 62 5.56 -8.41 5.42
N ASP A 63 6.81 -8.64 5.82
CA ASP A 63 7.17 -8.84 7.21
C ASP A 63 6.83 -7.60 8.06
N CYS A 64 7.14 -6.39 7.58
CA CYS A 64 6.76 -5.13 8.22
C CYS A 64 5.24 -4.93 8.32
N PHE A 65 4.49 -5.45 7.34
CA PHE A 65 3.02 -5.34 7.33
C PHE A 65 2.36 -6.33 8.31
N GLU A 66 2.94 -7.52 8.45
CA GLU A 66 2.47 -8.54 9.40
C GLU A 66 2.91 -8.27 10.85
N GLU A 67 3.95 -7.47 11.04
CA GLU A 67 4.41 -7.05 12.36
C GLU A 67 3.37 -6.16 13.06
N THR A 68 2.91 -6.63 14.21
CA THR A 68 1.83 -5.99 15.00
C THR A 68 2.36 -5.09 16.11
N ALA A 69 3.67 -5.12 16.35
CA ALA A 69 4.34 -4.25 17.31
C ALA A 69 4.73 -2.92 16.65
N ALA A 70 4.75 -1.84 17.43
CA ALA A 70 5.32 -0.59 16.94
C ALA A 70 6.84 -0.76 16.76
N SER A 71 7.35 -0.37 15.59
CA SER A 71 8.77 -0.44 15.25
C SER A 71 9.26 0.93 14.77
N ASP A 72 10.47 1.31 15.17
CA ASP A 72 11.15 2.50 14.67
C ASP A 72 11.88 2.23 13.33
N ALA A 73 11.92 0.97 12.88
CA ALA A 73 12.64 0.56 11.68
C ALA A 73 11.88 0.88 10.38
N TYR A 74 10.57 1.07 10.47
CA TYR A 74 9.73 1.39 9.32
C TYR A 74 8.54 2.25 9.70
N ARG A 75 8.00 2.97 8.71
CA ARG A 75 6.80 3.80 8.87
C ARG A 75 5.86 3.64 7.69
N PHE A 76 4.60 3.40 7.99
CA PHE A 76 3.52 3.49 7.02
C PHE A 76 2.91 4.89 7.02
N GLU A 77 2.91 5.54 5.88
CA GLU A 77 2.21 6.81 5.65
C GLU A 77 1.15 6.62 4.57
N LEU A 78 -0.04 7.17 4.80
CA LEU A 78 -1.10 7.22 3.81
C LEU A 78 -1.56 8.66 3.67
N ALA A 79 -1.44 9.20 2.46
CA ALA A 79 -1.83 10.58 2.16
C ALA A 79 -2.65 10.65 0.87
N PRO A 80 -3.54 11.64 0.73
CA PRO A 80 -4.14 11.96 -0.57
C PRO A 80 -3.04 12.36 -1.56
N ALA A 81 -2.92 11.65 -2.69
CA ALA A 81 -2.06 12.08 -3.80
C ALA A 81 -2.75 13.15 -4.64
N GLU A 82 -4.06 12.99 -4.83
CA GLU A 82 -4.95 13.98 -5.42
C GLU A 82 -6.27 13.98 -4.64
N PRO A 83 -6.80 15.16 -4.26
CA PRO A 83 -8.03 15.23 -3.49
C PRO A 83 -9.18 14.45 -4.14
N GLY A 84 -9.64 13.38 -3.49
CA GLY A 84 -10.81 12.60 -3.90
C GLY A 84 -10.59 11.55 -5.00
N HIS A 85 -9.38 11.44 -5.56
CA HIS A 85 -9.13 10.57 -6.73
C HIS A 85 -8.07 9.50 -6.48
N SER A 86 -7.01 9.82 -5.74
CA SER A 86 -5.93 8.89 -5.48
C SER A 86 -5.36 9.00 -4.07
N LEU A 87 -4.90 7.87 -3.57
CA LEU A 87 -4.19 7.73 -2.30
C LEU A 87 -2.76 7.28 -2.60
N LEU A 88 -1.80 7.85 -1.89
CA LEU A 88 -0.42 7.40 -1.88
C LEU A 88 -0.17 6.68 -0.56
N LEU A 89 0.03 5.36 -0.64
CA LEU A 89 0.57 4.58 0.47
C LEU A 89 2.09 4.55 0.31
N CYS A 90 2.79 4.95 1.37
CA CYS A 90 4.23 4.88 1.44
C CYS A 90 4.65 3.97 2.59
N LEU A 91 5.58 3.06 2.28
CA LEU A 91 6.33 2.32 3.28
C LEU A 91 7.76 2.84 3.26
N GLU A 92 8.12 3.55 4.31
CA GLU A 92 9.46 4.11 4.51
C GLU A 92 10.26 3.16 5.41
N LEU A 93 11.36 2.63 4.90
CA LEU A 93 12.43 1.98 5.62
C LEU A 93 13.59 2.98 5.80
N THR A 94 14.53 2.69 6.69
CA THR A 94 15.68 3.55 7.00
C THR A 94 16.42 4.10 5.76
N GLU A 95 16.53 3.32 4.68
CA GLU A 95 17.32 3.68 3.49
C GLU A 95 16.51 3.58 2.17
N MET A 96 15.23 3.21 2.24
CA MET A 96 14.40 3.02 1.04
C MET A 96 12.96 3.41 1.32
N ARG A 97 12.28 3.96 0.32
CA ARG A 97 10.84 4.17 0.35
C ARG A 97 10.17 3.45 -0.81
N MET A 98 9.13 2.68 -0.51
CA MET A 98 8.24 2.10 -1.51
C MET A 98 6.93 2.88 -1.57
N GLU A 99 6.47 3.14 -2.79
CA GLU A 99 5.32 3.99 -3.04
C GLU A 99 4.25 3.28 -3.87
N PHE A 100 3.03 3.29 -3.38
CA PHE A 100 1.85 2.76 -4.07
C PHE A 100 0.85 3.89 -4.29
N ARG A 101 0.81 4.40 -5.53
CA ARG A 101 -0.20 5.37 -5.95
C ARG A 101 -1.48 4.64 -6.35
N CYS A 102 -2.38 4.49 -5.38
CA CYS A 102 -3.65 3.81 -5.55
C CYS A 102 -4.70 4.76 -6.13
N VAL A 103 -5.36 4.32 -7.21
CA VAL A 103 -6.47 5.05 -7.84
C VAL A 103 -7.79 4.48 -7.40
N ARG A 104 -8.83 5.32 -7.31
CA ARG A 104 -10.16 4.87 -6.89
C ARG A 104 -10.71 3.87 -7.90
N THR A 105 -11.08 2.68 -7.44
CA THR A 105 -11.68 1.65 -8.29
C THR A 105 -13.20 1.70 -8.16
N ALA A 106 -13.89 1.74 -9.30
CA ALA A 106 -15.36 1.71 -9.35
C ALA A 106 -15.94 0.34 -8.92
N GLU A 107 -15.11 -0.68 -8.74
CA GLU A 107 -15.53 -2.08 -8.58
C GLU A 107 -16.10 -2.43 -7.21
N ALA A 108 -15.88 -1.59 -6.20
CA ALA A 108 -16.30 -1.94 -4.85
C ALA A 108 -17.76 -1.62 -4.51
N GLU A 109 -18.41 -0.71 -5.25
CA GLU A 109 -19.88 -0.58 -5.16
C GLU A 109 -20.60 -1.85 -5.62
N ARG A 110 -19.98 -2.64 -6.52
CA ARG A 110 -20.57 -3.90 -7.00
C ARG A 110 -20.42 -5.03 -6.00
N ALA A 111 -19.29 -5.17 -5.32
CA ALA A 111 -19.04 -6.31 -4.43
C ALA A 111 -19.91 -6.30 -3.15
N ILE A 112 -20.35 -5.13 -2.68
CA ILE A 112 -21.22 -5.02 -1.49
C ILE A 112 -22.65 -5.50 -1.79
N ARG A 113 -23.13 -5.35 -3.03
CA ARG A 113 -24.50 -5.75 -3.41
C ARG A 113 -24.70 -7.25 -3.64
N VAL A 114 -23.63 -8.03 -3.80
CA VAL A 114 -23.74 -9.48 -4.11
C VAL A 114 -23.87 -10.34 -2.85
N ARG A 115 -23.81 -9.75 -1.64
CA ARG A 115 -24.02 -10.48 -0.38
C ARG A 115 -25.43 -10.32 0.22
N ASP A 116 -26.27 -9.50 -0.39
CA ASP A 116 -27.67 -9.27 0.00
C ASP A 116 -28.68 -9.92 -0.99
N GLU A 117 -28.24 -10.80 -1.89
CA GLU A 117 -29.10 -11.66 -2.73
C GLU A 117 -29.01 -13.14 -2.33
#